data_AF-A0A838WPG5-F1
#
_entry.id   AF-A0A838WPG5-F1
#
_cell.length_a   1.000
_cell.length_b   1.000
_cell.length_c   1.000
_cell.angle_alpha   90.00
_cell.angle_beta   90.00
_cell.angle_gamma   90.00
#
_symmetry.space_group_name_H-M   'P 1'
#
loop_
_entity.id
_entity.type
_entity.pdbx_description
1 polymer ?
#
loop_
_entity_poly.entity_id
_entity_poly.type
_entity_poly.pdbx_seq_one_letter_code
_entity_poly.pdbx_strand_id
1 'polypeptide(L)'
;DTTVESDETVILTLNSGTGYTIGTTSGVTGTITNDDTQVTLAVSPNSVAEDGNNNLVYTFIRTGVTSNDLTVNYTIGGTATNGSDYNNIGTSVTFAAGSSTATVAVDPTADTTVESDETVILTLNSGTGYT
;
A
#
# COMPACT_ATOMS: atom_id res chain seq x y z
N ASP A 1 11.53 -11.25 5.08
CA ASP A 1 11.69 -10.85 6.49
C ASP A 1 10.61 -9.82 6.82
N THR A 2 10.82 -8.50 6.65
CA THR A 2 9.73 -7.54 6.36
C THR A 2 10.09 -6.60 5.19
N THR A 3 11.25 -6.80 4.57
CA THR A 3 11.78 -5.97 3.50
C THR A 3 11.24 -6.49 2.19
N VAL A 4 10.56 -5.63 1.41
CA VAL A 4 10.16 -6.02 0.06
C VAL A 4 11.40 -6.26 -0.80
N GLU A 5 11.55 -7.50 -1.25
CA GLU A 5 12.67 -7.95 -2.07
C GLU A 5 12.21 -8.75 -3.29
N SER A 6 13.15 -9.15 -4.13
CA SER A 6 12.87 -10.04 -5.27
C SER A 6 12.97 -11.50 -4.83
N ASP A 7 12.29 -12.40 -5.54
CA ASP A 7 12.48 -13.84 -5.35
C ASP A 7 13.95 -14.22 -5.50
N GLU A 8 14.43 -15.06 -4.59
CA GLU A 8 15.79 -15.55 -4.56
C GLU A 8 15.86 -17.00 -5.03
N THR A 9 17.03 -17.43 -5.52
CA THR A 9 17.20 -18.81 -6.01
C THR A 9 18.41 -19.49 -5.39
N VAL A 10 18.23 -20.75 -5.02
CA VAL A 10 19.30 -21.65 -4.60
C VAL A 10 19.43 -22.75 -5.64
N ILE A 11 20.64 -22.96 -6.17
CA ILE A 11 20.90 -24.02 -7.15
C ILE A 11 21.81 -25.07 -6.51
N LEU A 12 21.36 -26.32 -6.53
CA LEU A 12 22.14 -27.46 -6.04
C LEU A 12 22.59 -28.35 -7.20
N THR A 13 23.89 -28.62 -7.27
CA THR A 13 24.51 -29.51 -8.25
C THR A 13 25.19 -30.67 -7.55
N LEU A 14 25.08 -31.87 -8.12
CA LEU A 14 25.84 -33.02 -7.65
C LEU A 14 27.25 -33.01 -8.27
N ASN A 15 28.27 -33.15 -7.43
CA ASN A 15 29.64 -33.31 -7.89
C ASN A 15 29.90 -34.76 -8.30
N SER A 16 30.75 -34.95 -9.32
CA SER A 16 31.19 -36.28 -9.71
C SER A 16 31.96 -36.97 -8.58
N GLY A 17 31.74 -38.28 -8.41
CA GLY A 17 32.43 -39.10 -7.41
C GLY A 17 32.51 -40.57 -7.83
N THR A 18 33.06 -41.40 -6.93
CA THR A 18 33.13 -42.86 -7.10
C THR A 18 32.01 -43.55 -6.34
N GLY A 19 31.55 -44.70 -6.84
CA GLY A 19 30.51 -45.52 -6.18
C GLY A 19 29.06 -45.18 -6.55
N TYR A 20 28.82 -44.20 -7.43
CA TYR A 20 27.50 -43.87 -7.97
C TYR A 20 27.61 -43.24 -9.36
N THR A 21 26.51 -43.24 -10.11
CA THR A 21 26.35 -42.45 -11.33
C THR A 21 25.41 -41.28 -11.06
N ILE A 22 25.69 -40.13 -11.67
CA ILE A 22 24.81 -38.96 -11.56
C ILE A 22 23.70 -39.09 -12.62
N GLY A 23 22.46 -39.17 -12.16
CA GLY A 23 21.28 -39.19 -13.05
C GLY A 23 20.84 -37.81 -13.51
N THR A 24 20.91 -36.81 -12.62
CA THR A 24 20.56 -35.41 -12.93
C THR A 24 21.84 -34.58 -12.97
N THR A 25 22.31 -34.30 -14.18
CA THR A 25 23.60 -33.64 -14.41
C THR A 25 23.51 -32.11 -14.42
N SER A 26 22.31 -31.56 -14.55
CA SER A 26 22.05 -30.13 -14.42
C SER A 26 21.68 -29.77 -12.98
N GLY A 27 22.03 -28.54 -12.57
CA GLY A 27 21.62 -28.02 -11.26
C GLY A 27 20.11 -27.96 -11.11
N VAL A 28 19.62 -28.33 -9.93
CA VAL A 28 18.20 -28.21 -9.58
C VAL A 28 18.02 -26.92 -8.80
N THR A 29 17.05 -26.11 -9.21
CA THR A 29 16.78 -24.80 -8.62
C THR A 29 15.64 -24.90 -7.61
N GLY A 30 15.86 -24.39 -6.41
CA GLY A 30 14.80 -24.00 -5.47
C GLY A 30 14.65 -22.48 -5.47
N THR A 31 13.43 -21.99 -5.30
CA THR A 31 13.10 -20.57 -5.24
C THR A 31 12.59 -20.22 -3.85
N ILE A 32 13.06 -19.12 -3.28
CA ILE A 32 12.52 -18.49 -2.08
C ILE A 32 11.72 -17.29 -2.57
N THR A 33 10.41 -17.33 -2.40
CA THR A 33 9.51 -16.27 -2.88
C THR A 33 9.40 -15.15 -1.87
N ASN A 34 9.43 -13.90 -2.33
CA ASN A 34 9.15 -12.74 -1.48
C ASN A 34 7.70 -12.81 -0.98
N ASP A 35 7.53 -12.79 0.34
CA ASP A 35 6.23 -12.73 1.00
C ASP A 35 5.95 -11.36 1.67
N ASP A 36 6.86 -10.40 1.49
CA ASP A 36 6.79 -9.09 2.11
C ASP A 36 5.96 -8.08 1.32
N THR A 37 5.35 -7.13 2.04
CA THR A 37 4.50 -6.06 1.52
C THR A 37 4.81 -4.73 2.22
N GLN A 38 4.81 -3.64 1.48
CA GLN A 38 4.96 -2.28 2.01
C GLN A 38 3.85 -1.37 1.49
N VAL A 39 3.40 -0.42 2.31
CA VAL A 39 2.40 0.58 1.93
C VAL A 39 2.92 1.99 2.14
N THR A 40 2.77 2.83 1.12
CA THR A 40 3.04 4.27 1.19
C THR A 40 1.79 5.07 0.88
N LEU A 41 1.78 6.34 1.29
CA LEU A 41 0.63 7.23 1.15
C LEU A 41 1.08 8.56 0.55
N ALA A 42 0.36 9.01 -0.48
CA ALA A 42 0.53 10.32 -1.09
C ALA A 42 -0.82 11.01 -1.28
N VAL A 43 -0.81 12.34 -1.41
CA VAL A 43 -2.00 13.14 -1.73
C VAL A 43 -1.73 14.02 -2.94
N SER A 44 -2.68 14.09 -3.87
CA SER A 44 -2.64 15.01 -4.99
C SER A 44 -4.07 15.33 -5.47
N PRO A 45 -4.41 16.59 -5.76
CA PRO A 45 -3.62 17.80 -5.51
C PRO A 45 -3.35 18.03 -4.01
N ASN A 46 -2.44 18.94 -3.66
CA ASN A 46 -2.10 19.25 -2.26
C ASN A 46 -3.02 20.32 -1.63
N SER A 47 -3.82 21.01 -2.44
CA SER A 47 -4.87 21.93 -2.01
C SER A 47 -5.98 21.97 -3.05
N VAL A 48 -7.19 22.25 -2.58
CA VAL A 48 -8.39 22.46 -3.39
C VAL A 48 -9.17 23.63 -2.80
N ALA A 49 -10.02 24.26 -3.60
CA ALA A 49 -11.01 25.20 -3.07
C ALA A 49 -12.19 24.42 -2.49
N GLU A 50 -12.81 24.96 -1.44
CA GLU A 50 -14.00 24.39 -0.79
C GLU A 50 -15.16 24.21 -1.79
N ASP A 51 -15.54 25.27 -2.50
CA ASP A 51 -16.55 25.23 -3.58
C ASP A 51 -15.91 24.97 -4.96
N GLY A 52 -14.92 24.07 -4.98
CA GLY A 52 -14.19 23.67 -6.18
C GLY A 52 -14.78 22.44 -6.87
N ASN A 53 -14.27 22.11 -8.06
CA ASN A 53 -14.60 20.85 -8.74
C ASN A 53 -13.57 19.73 -8.51
N ASN A 54 -12.55 19.98 -7.68
CA ASN A 54 -11.46 19.06 -7.43
C ASN A 54 -11.47 18.62 -5.98
N ASN A 55 -11.12 17.35 -5.76
CA ASN A 55 -11.05 16.73 -4.44
C ASN A 55 -9.59 16.50 -4.08
N LEU A 56 -9.27 16.42 -2.78
CA LEU A 56 -7.98 15.84 -2.38
C LEU A 56 -8.08 14.33 -2.57
N VAL A 57 -7.14 13.72 -3.31
CA VAL A 57 -7.11 12.28 -3.50
C VAL A 57 -5.90 11.69 -2.78
N TYR A 58 -6.17 10.97 -1.70
CA TYR A 58 -5.18 10.20 -0.98
C TYR A 58 -5.02 8.85 -1.67
N THR A 59 -3.83 8.61 -2.21
CA THR A 59 -3.49 7.37 -2.92
C THR A 59 -2.56 6.54 -2.06
N PHE A 60 -3.03 5.35 -1.69
CA PHE A 60 -2.27 4.33 -1.01
C PHE A 60 -1.62 3.45 -2.08
N ILE A 61 -0.31 3.22 -1.94
CA ILE A 61 0.49 2.48 -2.91
C ILE A 61 1.09 1.28 -2.19
N ARG A 62 0.77 0.08 -2.69
CA ARG A 62 1.24 -1.20 -2.19
C ARG A 62 2.32 -1.77 -3.11
N THR A 63 3.45 -2.18 -2.54
CA THR A 63 4.54 -2.88 -3.23
C THR A 63 4.79 -4.25 -2.58
N GLY A 64 5.45 -5.17 -3.30
CA GLY A 64 5.66 -6.55 -2.87
C GLY A 64 4.48 -7.45 -3.25
N VAL A 65 4.01 -8.29 -2.33
CA VAL A 65 2.91 -9.22 -2.60
C VAL A 65 1.61 -8.46 -2.82
N THR A 66 0.88 -8.78 -3.89
CA THR A 66 -0.45 -8.21 -4.21
C THR A 66 -1.55 -9.25 -4.36
N SER A 67 -1.24 -10.54 -4.25
CA SER A 67 -2.15 -11.64 -4.59
C SER A 67 -3.40 -11.76 -3.73
N ASN A 68 -3.39 -11.18 -2.52
CA ASN A 68 -4.50 -11.20 -1.58
C ASN A 68 -5.03 -9.79 -1.31
N ASP A 69 -6.28 -9.68 -0.86
CA ASP A 69 -6.81 -8.43 -0.32
C ASP A 69 -5.95 -7.93 0.86
N LEU A 70 -5.83 -6.61 1.00
CA LEU A 70 -5.13 -5.99 2.12
C LEU A 70 -5.92 -4.79 2.63
N THR A 71 -6.31 -4.81 3.91
CA THR A 71 -6.91 -3.65 4.58
C THR A 71 -5.85 -2.89 5.34
N VAL A 72 -5.72 -1.60 5.03
CA VAL A 72 -4.81 -0.66 5.67
C VAL A 72 -5.62 0.33 6.49
N ASN A 73 -5.23 0.52 7.74
CA ASN A 73 -5.87 1.48 8.63
C ASN A 73 -5.08 2.79 8.65
N TYR A 74 -5.79 3.90 8.85
CA TYR A 74 -5.19 5.21 9.00
C TYR A 74 -5.92 6.00 10.10
N THR A 75 -5.23 6.99 10.64
CA THR A 75 -5.83 8.03 11.49
C THR A 75 -6.06 9.29 10.69
N ILE A 76 -7.12 10.03 11.05
CA ILE A 76 -7.45 11.33 10.48
C ILE A 76 -7.07 12.40 11.50
N GLY A 77 -6.31 13.40 11.07
CA GLY A 77 -6.03 14.62 11.79
C GLY A 77 -6.15 15.84 10.88
N GLY A 78 -5.62 16.97 11.33
CA GLY A 78 -5.79 18.27 10.67
C GLY A 78 -6.78 19.15 11.43
N THR A 79 -7.25 20.22 10.78
CA THR A 79 -8.21 21.17 11.37
C THR A 79 -9.63 20.96 10.85
N ALA A 80 -9.79 20.44 9.63
CA ALA A 80 -11.09 20.12 9.06
C ALA A 80 -11.68 18.85 9.71
N THR A 81 -12.97 18.90 9.98
CA THR A 81 -13.77 17.91 10.72
C THR A 81 -14.41 16.90 9.77
N ASN A 82 -14.05 15.63 9.91
CA ASN A 82 -14.62 14.52 9.15
C ASN A 82 -16.14 14.40 9.33
N GLY A 83 -16.89 14.50 8.23
CA GLY A 83 -18.35 14.45 8.21
C GLY A 83 -19.06 15.80 8.41
N SER A 84 -18.32 16.89 8.63
CA SER A 84 -18.83 18.27 8.61
C SER A 84 -18.26 19.00 7.40
N ASP A 85 -16.93 19.17 7.39
CA ASP A 85 -16.24 20.03 6.42
C ASP A 85 -15.88 19.26 5.14
N TYR A 86 -16.03 17.93 5.19
CA TYR A 86 -15.99 17.02 4.05
C TYR A 86 -16.77 15.74 4.35
N ASN A 87 -17.10 14.98 3.30
CA ASN A 87 -17.81 13.70 3.42
C ASN A 87 -17.07 12.72 4.36
N ASN A 88 -17.81 11.92 5.14
CA ASN A 88 -17.18 10.93 6.02
C ASN A 88 -16.40 9.87 5.22
N ILE A 89 -15.08 9.82 5.43
CA ILE A 89 -14.18 8.92 4.69
C ILE A 89 -13.85 7.60 5.40
N GLY A 90 -14.35 7.35 6.61
CA GLY A 90 -13.97 6.18 7.41
C GLY A 90 -12.49 6.19 7.84
N THR A 91 -11.98 5.06 8.35
CA THR A 91 -10.62 4.97 8.94
C THR A 91 -9.76 3.85 8.34
N SER A 92 -10.17 3.30 7.20
CA SER A 92 -9.45 2.24 6.52
C SER A 92 -9.73 2.25 5.02
N VAL A 93 -8.80 1.67 4.27
CA VAL A 93 -8.92 1.43 2.83
C VAL A 93 -8.53 -0.01 2.53
N THR A 94 -9.15 -0.63 1.52
CA THR A 94 -8.85 -2.00 1.10
C THR A 94 -8.26 -2.00 -0.30
N PHE A 95 -7.09 -2.61 -0.45
CA PHE A 95 -6.58 -3.08 -1.72
C PHE A 95 -7.29 -4.39 -2.06
N ALA A 96 -7.95 -4.45 -3.21
CA ALA A 96 -8.41 -5.72 -3.76
C ALA A 96 -7.22 -6.58 -4.19
N ALA A 97 -7.40 -7.90 -4.21
CA ALA A 97 -6.44 -8.85 -4.75
C ALA A 97 -6.01 -8.47 -6.17
N GLY A 98 -4.70 -8.46 -6.39
CA GLY A 98 -4.04 -8.01 -7.62
C GLY A 98 -3.85 -6.49 -7.73
N SER A 99 -4.41 -5.68 -6.83
CA SER A 99 -4.25 -4.23 -6.87
C SER A 99 -3.04 -3.75 -6.08
N SER A 100 -2.24 -2.89 -6.71
CA SER A 100 -1.15 -2.13 -6.08
C SER A 100 -1.59 -0.73 -5.61
N THR A 101 -2.84 -0.32 -5.87
CA THR A 101 -3.35 1.00 -5.48
C THR A 101 -4.74 0.91 -4.85
N ALA A 102 -4.98 1.80 -3.90
CA ALA A 102 -6.30 2.08 -3.34
C ALA A 102 -6.39 3.59 -3.03
N THR A 103 -7.60 4.16 -3.06
CA THR A 103 -7.76 5.61 -2.90
C THR A 103 -8.84 5.97 -1.88
N VAL A 104 -8.65 7.11 -1.24
CA VAL A 104 -9.64 7.80 -0.41
C VAL A 104 -9.76 9.22 -0.94
N ALA A 105 -10.96 9.61 -1.35
CA ALA A 105 -11.25 10.96 -1.80
C ALA A 105 -11.81 11.79 -0.64
N VAL A 106 -11.26 12.98 -0.46
CA VAL A 106 -11.74 13.99 0.48
C VAL A 106 -12.36 15.11 -0.34
N ASP A 107 -13.68 15.21 -0.23
CA ASP A 107 -14.54 16.13 -0.97
C ASP A 107 -15.07 17.19 -0.01
N PRO A 108 -14.55 18.44 -0.06
CA PRO A 108 -15.00 19.51 0.82
C PRO A 108 -16.51 19.75 0.72
N THR A 109 -17.14 20.04 1.84
CA THR A 109 -18.55 20.44 1.89
C THR A 109 -18.61 21.94 1.62
N ALA A 110 -19.11 22.34 0.45
CA ALA A 110 -19.26 23.76 0.12
C ALA A 110 -20.37 24.43 0.95
N ASP A 111 -20.05 25.57 1.56
CA ASP A 111 -21.04 26.47 2.14
C ASP A 111 -20.73 27.97 1.92
N THR A 112 -21.38 28.86 2.68
CA THR A 112 -21.30 30.33 2.51
C THR A 112 -20.65 31.05 3.69
N THR A 113 -20.30 30.30 4.73
CA THR A 113 -19.59 30.75 5.91
C THR A 113 -18.15 31.03 5.52
N VAL A 114 -17.64 32.18 5.93
CA VAL A 114 -16.22 32.48 5.70
C VAL A 114 -15.42 31.85 6.83
N GLU A 115 -14.64 30.85 6.48
CA GLU A 115 -13.77 30.12 7.40
C GLU A 115 -12.30 30.41 7.07
N SER A 116 -11.39 29.93 7.93
CA SER A 116 -9.95 29.97 7.64
C SER A 116 -9.56 28.72 6.85
N ASP A 117 -8.44 28.78 6.12
CA ASP A 117 -7.92 27.59 5.43
C ASP A 117 -7.71 26.42 6.41
N GLU A 118 -8.21 25.25 6.02
CA GLU A 118 -8.15 24.05 6.84
C GLU A 118 -7.29 22.94 6.22
N THR A 119 -6.90 21.98 7.06
CA THR A 119 -6.06 20.85 6.65
C THR A 119 -6.74 19.52 6.94
N VAL A 120 -6.50 18.54 6.06
CA VAL A 120 -6.78 17.12 6.31
C VAL A 120 -5.46 16.37 6.26
N ILE A 121 -5.20 15.55 7.27
CA ILE A 121 -3.97 14.78 7.40
C ILE A 121 -4.34 13.32 7.62
N LEU A 122 -3.99 12.46 6.66
CA LEU A 122 -4.09 11.02 6.84
C LEU A 122 -2.73 10.45 7.21
N THR A 123 -2.68 9.71 8.30
CA THR A 123 -1.46 9.03 8.78
C THR A 123 -1.69 7.53 8.75
N LEU A 124 -0.82 6.78 8.05
CA LEU A 124 -0.86 5.33 8.04
C LEU A 124 -0.64 4.78 9.45
N ASN A 125 -1.47 3.83 9.86
CA ASN A 125 -1.27 3.09 11.08
C ASN A 125 -0.44 1.84 10.76
N SER A 126 0.40 1.43 11.72
CA SER A 126 1.00 0.10 11.67
C SER A 126 -0.09 -0.97 11.68
N GLY A 127 0.15 -2.07 10.97
CA GLY A 127 -0.80 -3.17 10.85
C GLY A 127 -0.09 -4.49 10.68
N THR A 128 -0.87 -5.52 10.36
CA THR A 128 -0.35 -6.86 10.07
C THR A 128 -0.34 -7.08 8.55
N GLY A 129 0.73 -7.67 8.04
CA GLY A 129 0.85 -7.99 6.62
C GLY A 129 1.32 -6.83 5.73
N TYR A 130 1.79 -5.74 6.33
CA TYR A 130 2.51 -4.66 5.64
C TYR A 130 3.44 -3.92 6.59
N THR A 131 4.43 -3.24 6.01
CA THR A 131 5.25 -2.23 6.68
C THR A 131 4.99 -0.83 6.15
#